data_AF-A0A536SZP8-F1
#
_entry.id   AF-A0A536SZP8-F1
#
_cell.length_a   1.000
_cell.length_b   1.000
_cell.length_c   1.000
_cell.angle_alpha   90.00
_cell.angle_beta   90.00
_cell.angle_gamma   90.00
#
_symmetry.space_group_name_H-M   'P 1'
#
loop_
_entity.id
_entity.type
_entity.pdbx_description
1 polymer ?
#
loop_
_entity_poly.entity_id
_entity_poly.type
_entity_poly.pdbx_seq_one_letter_code
_entity_poly.pdbx_strand_id
1 'polypeptide(L)'
;MQITHVASAGTLGLSAVDFKLTDRYADVDDNQHYQLETLLPMAPCVYPYRHIEVTDRSPIRRESFGIPTDSIVIGAFVSGLKLSRRCLSLWLDVMKRLPDARLAFSPVNPALAPLYAQLAGSAGIDASRIIFLPQFASDAENAARYT
;
A
#
# COMPACT_ATOMS: atom_id res chain seq x y z
N MET A 1 0.84 31.38 -12.15
CA MET A 1 0.35 30.02 -12.39
C MET A 1 0.94 29.10 -11.34
N GLN A 2 0.09 28.47 -10.53
CA GLN A 2 0.44 27.50 -9.49
C GLN A 2 -0.28 26.18 -9.78
N ILE A 3 0.44 25.06 -9.64
CA ILE A 3 -0.06 23.72 -9.95
C ILE A 3 0.25 22.80 -8.78
N THR A 4 -0.73 22.02 -8.34
CA THR A 4 -0.52 20.90 -7.41
C THR A 4 -0.29 19.60 -8.17
N HIS A 5 0.56 18.73 -7.63
CA HIS A 5 0.92 17.43 -8.19
C HIS A 5 0.84 16.35 -7.09
N VAL A 6 1.36 15.16 -7.38
CA VAL A 6 1.11 13.87 -6.71
C VAL A 6 1.31 13.82 -5.18
N ALA A 7 1.93 14.84 -4.59
CA ALA A 7 2.07 14.99 -3.15
C ALA A 7 0.71 15.11 -2.42
N SER A 8 -0.35 15.55 -3.11
CA SER A 8 -1.72 15.49 -2.62
C SER A 8 -2.53 14.52 -3.47
N ALA A 9 -3.07 13.46 -2.86
CA ALA A 9 -3.99 12.53 -3.52
C ALA A 9 -5.42 13.10 -3.71
N GLY A 10 -5.66 14.36 -3.31
CA GLY A 10 -6.95 15.06 -3.42
C GLY A 10 -6.80 16.55 -3.74
N THR A 11 -7.90 17.28 -3.72
CA THR A 11 -7.92 18.75 -3.85
C THR A 11 -7.27 19.41 -2.63
N LEU A 12 -6.60 20.55 -2.82
CA LEU A 12 -6.13 21.41 -1.74
C LEU A 12 -7.24 22.37 -1.28
N GLY A 13 -8.24 22.64 -2.14
CA GLY A 13 -9.34 23.56 -1.83
C GLY A 13 -8.88 25.01 -1.74
N LEU A 14 -7.84 25.40 -2.49
CA LEU A 14 -7.26 26.73 -2.46
C LEU A 14 -7.44 27.43 -3.79
N SER A 15 -8.12 28.58 -3.81
CA SER A 15 -8.28 29.41 -5.01
C SER A 15 -6.97 30.01 -5.52
N ALA A 16 -5.89 29.96 -4.73
CA ALA A 16 -4.55 30.38 -5.14
C ALA A 16 -3.85 29.34 -6.03
N VAL A 17 -4.34 28.09 -6.06
CA VAL A 17 -3.78 27.02 -6.90
C VAL A 17 -4.65 26.88 -8.15
N ASP A 18 -4.08 27.18 -9.31
CA ASP A 18 -4.83 27.25 -10.57
C ASP A 18 -5.22 25.85 -11.07
N PHE A 19 -4.29 24.89 -10.99
CA PHE A 19 -4.47 23.55 -11.57
C PHE A 19 -4.08 22.41 -10.63
N LYS A 20 -4.74 21.27 -10.80
CA LYS A 20 -4.32 19.96 -10.27
C LYS A 20 -3.88 19.07 -11.43
N LEU A 21 -2.58 18.78 -11.48
CA LEU A 21 -2.06 17.80 -12.43
C LEU A 21 -2.55 16.41 -12.01
N THR A 22 -3.27 15.74 -12.90
CA THR A 22 -3.95 14.45 -12.66
C THR A 22 -3.88 13.54 -13.88
N ASP A 23 -4.57 12.41 -13.88
CA ASP A 23 -4.79 11.56 -15.04
C ASP A 23 -6.24 11.04 -15.07
N ARG A 24 -6.63 10.41 -16.19
CA ARG A 24 -8.01 9.93 -16.43
C ARG A 24 -8.49 8.84 -15.46
N TYR A 25 -7.62 8.28 -14.62
CA TYR A 25 -7.95 7.23 -13.66
C TYR A 25 -8.01 7.77 -12.24
N ALA A 26 -7.11 8.68 -11.87
CA ALA A 26 -7.10 9.33 -10.57
C ALA A 26 -8.25 10.32 -10.41
N ASP A 27 -8.52 11.13 -11.44
CA ASP A 27 -9.70 11.99 -11.52
C ASP A 27 -10.43 11.80 -12.85
N VAL A 28 -11.69 11.40 -12.77
CA VAL A 28 -12.61 11.42 -13.92
C VAL A 28 -13.15 12.83 -14.12
N ASP A 29 -13.64 13.15 -15.31
CA ASP A 29 -14.11 14.51 -15.66
C ASP A 29 -15.14 15.07 -14.65
N ASP A 30 -16.05 14.23 -14.16
CA ASP A 30 -17.07 14.60 -13.17
C ASP A 30 -16.48 15.09 -11.84
N ASN A 31 -15.23 14.72 -11.51
CA ASN A 31 -14.56 15.15 -10.29
C ASN A 31 -14.29 16.66 -10.28
N GLN A 32 -14.28 17.35 -11.43
CA GLN A 32 -14.08 18.80 -11.50
C GLN A 32 -15.12 19.57 -10.66
N HIS A 33 -16.33 19.04 -10.52
CA HIS A 33 -17.40 19.67 -9.73
C HIS A 33 -17.10 19.81 -8.24
N TYR A 34 -16.14 19.03 -7.72
CA TYR A 34 -15.81 18.97 -6.30
C TYR A 34 -14.48 19.65 -5.95
N GLN A 35 -13.84 20.33 -6.90
CA GLN A 35 -12.48 20.85 -6.76
C GLN A 35 -12.41 22.31 -7.21
N LEU A 36 -11.64 23.12 -6.48
CA LEU A 36 -11.41 24.52 -6.85
C LEU A 36 -10.35 24.65 -7.95
N GLU A 37 -9.34 23.78 -7.91
CA GLU A 37 -8.32 23.69 -8.93
C GLU A 37 -8.93 23.14 -10.23
N THR A 38 -8.53 23.69 -11.38
CA THR A 38 -8.90 23.10 -12.67
C THR A 38 -8.10 21.81 -12.88
N LEU A 39 -8.79 20.71 -13.19
CA LEU A 39 -8.14 19.44 -13.51
C LEU A 39 -7.32 19.59 -14.78
N LEU A 40 -6.04 19.22 -14.71
CA LEU A 40 -5.13 19.19 -15.84
C LEU A 40 -4.68 17.74 -16.05
N PRO A 41 -5.44 16.94 -16.82
CA PRO A 41 -5.14 15.53 -17.02
C PRO A 41 -3.94 15.33 -17.96
N MET A 42 -3.02 14.45 -17.58
CA MET A 42 -1.93 13.98 -18.43
C MET A 42 -2.08 12.50 -18.78
N ALA A 43 -1.40 12.08 -19.85
CA ALA A 43 -1.36 10.68 -20.29
C ALA A 43 0.05 10.08 -20.14
N PRO A 44 0.17 8.77 -19.86
CA PRO A 44 -0.90 7.85 -19.49
C PRO A 44 -1.23 7.85 -17.99
N CYS A 45 -0.33 8.36 -17.15
CA CYS A 45 -0.44 8.32 -15.70
C CYS A 45 0.27 9.53 -15.07
N VAL A 46 -0.31 10.07 -13.99
CA VAL A 46 0.23 11.20 -13.23
C VAL A 46 1.40 10.81 -12.32
N TYR A 47 1.49 9.53 -11.96
CA TYR A 47 2.52 9.02 -11.07
C TYR A 47 3.86 8.85 -11.81
N PRO A 48 4.95 9.48 -11.33
CA PRO A 48 6.27 9.36 -11.94
C PRO A 48 6.96 8.09 -11.46
N TYR A 49 6.45 6.92 -11.86
CA TYR A 49 7.06 5.66 -11.48
C TYR A 49 8.47 5.52 -12.07
N ARG A 50 9.40 5.07 -11.23
CA ARG A 50 10.76 4.72 -11.64
C ARG A 50 10.95 3.21 -11.41
N HIS A 51 11.64 2.54 -12.34
CA HIS A 51 12.09 1.17 -12.11
C HIS A 51 13.07 1.14 -10.93
N ILE A 52 12.90 0.18 -10.03
CA ILE A 52 13.80 -0.07 -8.91
C ILE A 52 14.39 -1.45 -9.10
N GLU A 53 15.70 -1.52 -9.36
CA GLU A 53 16.42 -2.79 -9.38
C GLU A 53 16.36 -3.43 -7.99
N VAL A 54 15.97 -4.70 -7.96
CA VAL A 54 15.98 -5.49 -6.72
C VAL A 54 17.43 -5.80 -6.38
N THR A 55 17.79 -5.75 -5.10
CA THR A 55 19.13 -6.18 -4.69
C THR A 55 19.33 -7.68 -4.92
N ASP A 56 20.48 -8.06 -5.49
CA ASP A 56 20.88 -9.49 -5.64
C ASP A 56 21.11 -10.17 -4.29
N ARG A 57 21.35 -9.39 -3.24
CA ARG A 57 21.55 -9.89 -1.88
C ARG A 57 20.19 -9.98 -1.20
N SER A 58 19.37 -10.97 -1.55
CA SER A 58 18.05 -11.11 -0.91
C SER A 58 18.22 -11.30 0.60
N PRO A 59 17.80 -10.30 1.43
CA PRO A 59 17.90 -10.41 2.87
C PRO A 59 16.74 -11.25 3.44
N ILE A 60 15.73 -11.56 2.62
CA ILE A 60 14.50 -12.22 3.04
C ILE A 60 14.46 -13.62 2.45
N ARG A 61 14.39 -14.60 3.35
CA ARG A 61 14.15 -16.00 3.02
C ARG A 61 12.88 -16.43 3.69
N ARG A 62 11.99 -17.11 2.96
CA ARG A 62 10.67 -17.54 3.47
C ARG A 62 10.82 -18.37 4.74
N GLU A 63 11.84 -19.21 4.77
CA GLU A 63 12.18 -20.10 5.88
C GLU A 63 12.53 -19.30 7.15
N SER A 64 13.22 -18.17 7.01
CA SER A 64 13.57 -17.29 8.14
C SER A 64 12.36 -16.65 8.83
N PHE A 65 11.21 -16.64 8.16
CA PHE A 65 9.95 -16.11 8.69
C PHE A 65 8.91 -17.22 8.94
N GLY A 66 9.33 -18.49 8.89
CA GLY A 66 8.43 -19.63 9.09
C GLY A 66 7.32 -19.73 8.06
N ILE A 67 7.54 -19.20 6.85
CA ILE A 67 6.57 -19.22 5.76
C ILE A 67 6.70 -20.57 5.03
N PRO A 68 5.67 -21.43 5.02
CA PRO A 68 5.72 -22.69 4.29
C PRO A 68 5.96 -22.48 2.80
N THR A 69 6.73 -23.36 2.15
CA THR A 69 7.07 -23.25 0.72
C THR A 69 5.83 -23.11 -0.16
N ASP A 70 4.78 -23.90 0.11
CA ASP A 70 3.56 -23.95 -0.71
C ASP A 70 2.49 -22.93 -0.29
N SER A 71 2.78 -22.06 0.69
CA SER A 71 1.81 -21.06 1.14
C SER A 71 1.77 -19.83 0.24
N ILE A 72 0.57 -19.32 -0.03
CA ILE A 72 0.41 -18.02 -0.68
C ILE A 72 0.67 -16.93 0.36
N VAL A 73 1.53 -15.96 0.03
CA VAL A 73 1.76 -14.77 0.87
C VAL A 73 1.05 -13.59 0.23
N ILE A 74 0.08 -13.03 0.93
CA ILE A 74 -0.62 -11.80 0.53
C ILE A 74 0.09 -10.63 1.20
N GLY A 75 0.82 -9.82 0.42
CA GLY A 75 1.60 -8.69 0.92
C GLY A 75 0.79 -7.39 0.99
N ALA A 76 0.83 -6.72 2.14
CA ALA A 76 0.19 -5.44 2.38
C ALA A 76 1.15 -4.46 3.07
N PHE A 77 2.07 -3.87 2.30
CA PHE A 77 3.11 -2.97 2.81
C PHE A 77 2.62 -1.52 2.83
N VAL A 78 1.57 -1.28 3.60
CA VAL A 78 0.90 0.02 3.76
C VAL A 78 0.90 0.46 5.21
N SER A 79 0.74 1.76 5.45
CA SER A 79 0.49 2.28 6.81
C SER A 79 -0.78 1.65 7.40
N GLY A 80 -0.77 1.37 8.70
CA GLY A 80 -1.92 0.87 9.46
C GLY A 80 -3.16 1.76 9.34
N LEU A 81 -2.99 3.07 9.05
CA LEU A 81 -4.09 3.99 8.77
C LEU A 81 -4.93 3.59 7.54
N LYS A 82 -4.35 2.82 6.61
CA LYS A 82 -5.05 2.31 5.41
C LYS A 82 -5.76 0.98 5.67
N LEU A 83 -5.51 0.33 6.81
CA LEU A 83 -6.07 -0.98 7.16
C LEU A 83 -7.40 -0.83 7.91
N SER A 84 -8.41 -0.30 7.22
CA SER A 84 -9.75 -0.21 7.78
C SER A 84 -10.35 -1.59 8.06
N ARG A 85 -11.30 -1.66 9.00
CA ARG A 85 -12.05 -2.89 9.30
C ARG A 85 -12.70 -3.48 8.05
N ARG A 86 -13.26 -2.64 7.16
CA ARG A 86 -13.86 -3.07 5.89
C ARG A 86 -12.83 -3.77 4.98
N CYS A 87 -11.63 -3.21 4.85
CA CYS A 87 -10.56 -3.80 4.06
C CYS A 87 -10.15 -5.17 4.61
N LEU A 88 -9.90 -5.24 5.92
CA LEU A 88 -9.46 -6.47 6.58
C LEU A 88 -10.55 -7.56 6.59
N SER A 89 -11.82 -7.19 6.70
CA SER A 89 -12.93 -8.15 6.58
C SER A 89 -12.99 -8.79 5.19
N LEU A 90 -12.76 -8.02 4.12
CA LEU A 90 -12.66 -8.57 2.76
C LEU A 90 -11.48 -9.52 2.62
N TRP A 91 -10.34 -9.18 3.23
CA TRP A 91 -9.17 -10.07 3.21
C TRP A 91 -9.41 -11.35 4.01
N LEU A 92 -10.13 -11.29 5.14
CA LEU A 92 -10.54 -12.49 5.87
C LEU A 92 -11.35 -13.42 4.96
N ASP A 93 -12.28 -12.89 4.14
CA ASP A 93 -13.08 -13.71 3.24
C ASP A 93 -12.24 -14.37 2.13
N VAL A 94 -11.19 -13.70 1.64
CA VAL A 94 -10.18 -14.31 0.77
C VAL A 94 -9.41 -15.41 1.52
N MET A 95 -8.95 -15.12 2.73
CA MET A 95 -8.18 -16.05 3.55
C MET A 95 -8.96 -17.29 3.98
N LYS A 96 -10.29 -17.22 4.10
CA LYS A 96 -11.15 -18.41 4.32
C LYS A 96 -11.14 -19.38 3.13
N ARG A 97 -10.93 -18.87 1.90
CA ARG A 97 -10.85 -19.69 0.68
C ARG A 97 -9.44 -20.22 0.42
N LEU A 98 -8.45 -19.64 1.09
CA LEU A 98 -7.03 -19.99 1.00
C LEU A 98 -6.52 -20.36 2.40
N PRO A 99 -6.85 -21.53 2.96
CA PRO A 99 -6.61 -21.85 4.36
C PRO A 99 -5.14 -21.72 4.78
N ASP A 100 -4.21 -22.01 3.87
CA ASP A 100 -2.77 -21.96 4.14
C ASP A 100 -2.12 -20.59 3.84
N ALA A 101 -2.88 -19.61 3.34
CA ALA A 101 -2.33 -18.31 3.01
C ALA A 101 -1.89 -17.54 4.27
N ARG A 102 -0.84 -16.74 4.14
CA ARG A 102 -0.32 -15.82 5.16
C ARG A 102 -0.52 -14.37 4.72
N LEU A 103 -0.83 -13.49 5.65
CA LEU A 103 -0.93 -12.05 5.42
C LEU A 103 0.34 -11.37 5.92
N ALA A 104 1.07 -10.70 5.03
CA ALA A 104 2.33 -10.04 5.34
C ALA A 104 2.16 -8.54 5.51
N PHE A 105 2.58 -8.02 6.66
CA PHE A 105 2.70 -6.60 6.93
C PHE A 105 4.16 -6.20 7.05
N SER A 106 4.46 -4.93 6.79
CA SER A 106 5.79 -4.38 6.98
C SER A 106 5.70 -2.95 7.51
N PRO A 107 5.50 -2.77 8.83
CA PRO A 107 5.39 -1.45 9.42
C PRO A 107 6.75 -0.73 9.38
N VAL A 108 6.71 0.58 9.08
CA VAL A 108 7.89 1.47 9.10
C VAL A 108 8.61 1.44 10.44
N ASN A 109 7.85 1.40 11.53
CA ASN A 109 8.37 1.16 12.86
C ASN A 109 7.97 -0.26 13.31
N PRO A 110 8.92 -1.18 13.51
CA PRO A 110 8.63 -2.54 13.99
C PRO A 110 7.84 -2.59 15.31
N ALA A 111 7.96 -1.56 16.15
CA ALA A 111 7.18 -1.43 17.39
C ALA A 111 5.66 -1.32 17.15
N LEU A 112 5.23 -1.06 15.91
CA LEU A 112 3.81 -1.04 15.53
C LEU A 112 3.26 -2.43 15.20
N ALA A 113 4.05 -3.50 15.17
CA ALA A 113 3.54 -4.85 14.86
C ALA A 113 2.32 -5.26 15.73
N PRO A 114 2.26 -4.98 17.05
CA PRO A 114 1.07 -5.26 17.85
C PRO A 114 -0.19 -4.52 17.38
N LEU A 115 -0.05 -3.27 16.91
CA LEU A 115 -1.17 -2.50 16.34
C LEU A 115 -1.74 -3.18 15.10
N TYR A 116 -0.88 -3.64 14.19
CA TYR A 116 -1.33 -4.34 12.98
C TYR A 116 -2.02 -5.66 13.32
N ALA A 117 -1.48 -6.41 14.28
CA ALA A 117 -2.11 -7.64 14.77
C ALA A 117 -3.50 -7.34 15.39
N GLN A 118 -3.62 -6.26 16.17
CA GLN A 118 -4.90 -5.83 16.74
C GLN A 118 -5.91 -5.42 15.66
N LEU A 119 -5.48 -4.65 14.65
CA LEU A 119 -6.34 -4.25 13.53
C LEU A 119 -6.86 -5.48 12.79
N ALA A 120 -5.97 -6.41 12.42
CA ALA A 120 -6.35 -7.66 11.75
C ALA A 120 -7.25 -8.55 12.61
N GLY A 121 -6.93 -8.69 13.90
CA GLY A 121 -7.74 -9.42 14.87
C GLY A 121 -9.14 -8.83 15.04
N SER A 122 -9.31 -7.50 14.97
CA SER A 122 -10.63 -6.83 15.02
C SER A 122 -11.56 -7.19 13.84
N ALA A 123 -10.97 -7.71 12.76
CA ALA A 123 -11.68 -8.23 11.60
C ALA A 123 -11.82 -9.76 11.62
N GLY A 124 -11.25 -10.46 12.61
CA GLY A 124 -11.30 -11.91 12.77
C GLY A 124 -10.15 -12.67 12.09
N ILE A 125 -9.07 -11.99 11.70
CA ILE A 125 -7.88 -12.66 11.15
C ILE A 125 -7.04 -13.20 12.30
N ASP A 126 -6.79 -14.51 12.28
CA ASP A 126 -5.96 -15.19 13.28
C ASP A 126 -4.51 -14.70 13.22
N ALA A 127 -3.94 -14.39 14.39
CA ALA A 127 -2.58 -13.85 14.50
C ALA A 127 -1.51 -14.82 13.98
N SER A 128 -1.73 -16.13 14.05
CA SER A 128 -0.82 -17.15 13.48
C SER A 128 -0.70 -17.09 11.97
N ARG A 129 -1.68 -16.45 11.29
CA ARG A 129 -1.68 -16.25 9.84
C ARG A 129 -1.03 -14.93 9.42
N ILE A 130 -0.55 -14.13 10.37
CA ILE A 130 0.10 -12.84 10.11
C ILE A 130 1.61 -13.02 10.18
N ILE A 131 2.32 -12.42 9.24
CA ILE A 131 3.79 -12.34 9.25
C ILE A 131 4.23 -10.87 9.15
N PHE A 132 5.33 -10.55 9.82
CA PHE A 132 5.91 -9.21 9.80
C PHE A 132 7.25 -9.25 9.09
N LEU A 133 7.31 -8.64 7.91
CA LEU A 133 8.54 -8.46 7.16
C LEU A 133 9.21 -7.14 7.56
N PRO A 134 10.55 -7.08 7.65
CA PRO A 134 11.26 -5.85 7.95
C PRO A 134 11.06 -4.81 6.85
N GLN A 135 11.04 -3.54 7.23
CA GLN A 135 11.20 -2.44 6.29
C GLN A 135 12.67 -2.00 6.31
N PHE A 136 13.27 -1.92 5.12
CA PHE A 136 14.68 -1.58 4.95
C PHE A 136 14.86 -0.10 4.63
N ALA A 137 16.12 0.36 4.70
CA ALA A 137 16.48 1.75 4.45
C ALA A 137 16.41 2.12 2.96
N SER A 138 16.69 1.18 2.06
CA SER A 138 16.71 1.43 0.61
C SER A 138 15.50 0.86 -0.12
N ASP A 139 15.14 1.49 -1.24
CA ASP A 139 14.08 0.97 -2.13
C ASP A 139 14.44 -0.41 -2.72
N ALA A 140 15.71 -0.63 -3.06
CA ALA A 140 16.20 -1.88 -3.64
C ALA A 140 16.06 -3.08 -2.68
N GLU A 141 16.37 -2.89 -1.39
CA GLU A 141 16.14 -3.91 -0.36
C GLU A 141 14.65 -4.11 -0.09
N ASN A 142 13.88 -3.01 -0.07
CA ASN A 142 12.44 -3.05 0.10
C ASN A 142 11.71 -3.77 -1.05
N ALA A 143 12.25 -3.72 -2.26
CA ALA A 143 11.75 -4.42 -3.43
C ALA A 143 11.95 -5.94 -3.33
N ALA A 144 12.97 -6.41 -2.60
CA ALA A 144 13.22 -7.84 -2.37
C ALA A 144 12.12 -8.54 -1.55
N ARG A 145 11.19 -7.80 -0.94
CA ARG A 145 9.98 -8.37 -0.30
C ARG A 145 8.96 -8.93 -1.30
N TYR A 146 9.10 -8.59 -2.59
CA TYR A 146 8.19 -9.02 -3.66
C TYR A 146 8.72 -10.21 -4.48
N THR A 147 9.89 -10.75 -4.14
CA THR A 147 10.55 -11.89 -4.79
C THR A 147 10.54 -13.11 -3.89
#